data_AF-A0A8F5GRZ5-F1
#
_entry.id   AF-A0A8F5GRZ5-F1
#
_cell.length_a   1.000
_cell.length_b   1.000
_cell.length_c   1.000
_cell.angle_alpha   90.00
_cell.angle_beta   90.00
_cell.angle_gamma   90.00
#
_symmetry.space_group_name_H-M   'P 1'
#
loop_
_entity.id
_entity.type
_entity.pdbx_description
1 polymer ?
#
loop_
_entity_poly.entity_id
_entity_poly.type
_entity_poly.pdbx_seq_one_letter_code
_entity_poly.pdbx_strand_id
1 'polypeptide(L)'
;MATRINDNIKYYGDDIERLRKEYTRISFLIPIIFIISVIFYLKFSKYFLLLDIMNFFIYFYPLLITQIRKDEQRKIIENEIPVFLLFAYVNSLLGKNLYKTFEEIRNSKVFKGLRREAMLLVKEVEVLGKSSFSAMESRAKVHRGDFLGKIYTTYTSGESIGISMPERIKDLLNETIDNLNLNFGSYVEKVNELVEILFMLFLVTPMILLAFQYISSTINMFELIFPLLLFPIIFFYVSLIQPNIGYDIKININEIKKSLYILPIPFIFTFLFHLNLEYEILLFYSIFIVFSFIVYRKISVADAVLNNLPYILSDIADYLRIGYSIKSAILKLNVDSTEFKKFLGEIVTKIKKNEAMSNVKTNIWIVNAILELIENIDKKGFADTYTFKDLSLVLNNYISLRKKVLQNLRMFNILAIITPIIFYFALGVMTKIKAVGNLDLIIVLYSIALSIVYAKISRFTIFNFPLLVLVLVNLILILFFGNVIFNLI
;
A
#
# COMPACT_ATOMS: atom_id res chain seq x y z
N MET A 1 -26.49 -12.18 15.10
CA MET A 1 -26.10 -11.59 13.80
C MET A 1 -26.43 -10.09 13.75
N ALA A 2 -27.68 -9.69 14.02
CA ALA A 2 -28.10 -8.28 14.00
C ALA A 2 -27.32 -7.35 14.95
N THR A 3 -26.99 -7.81 16.16
CA THR A 3 -26.17 -7.04 17.13
C THR A 3 -24.77 -6.73 16.59
N ARG A 4 -24.06 -7.74 16.09
CA ARG A 4 -22.74 -7.57 15.45
C ARG A 4 -22.79 -6.65 14.23
N ILE A 5 -23.83 -6.74 13.41
CA ILE A 5 -24.04 -5.86 12.26
C ILE A 5 -24.19 -4.40 12.74
N ASN A 6 -25.01 -4.16 13.76
CA ASN A 6 -25.21 -2.83 14.32
C ASN A 6 -23.92 -2.24 14.93
N ASP A 7 -23.17 -3.05 15.68
CA ASP A 7 -21.90 -2.63 16.28
C ASP A 7 -20.86 -2.29 15.20
N ASN A 8 -20.77 -3.10 14.15
CA ASN A 8 -19.90 -2.82 13.01
C ASN A 8 -20.34 -1.54 12.28
N ILE A 9 -21.64 -1.32 12.07
CA ILE A 9 -22.14 -0.10 11.39
C ILE A 9 -21.85 1.16 12.21
N LYS A 10 -22.01 1.11 13.53
CA LYS A 10 -21.64 2.22 14.44
C LYS A 10 -20.16 2.57 14.39
N TYR A 11 -19.31 1.59 14.06
CA TYR A 11 -17.88 1.78 13.91
C TYR A 11 -17.54 2.70 12.72
N TYR A 12 -18.02 2.37 11.52
CA TYR A 12 -17.67 3.12 10.31
C TYR A 12 -18.69 4.21 9.91
N GLY A 13 -19.84 4.30 10.60
CA GLY A 13 -20.78 5.42 10.51
C GLY A 13 -21.74 5.38 9.32
N ASP A 14 -22.15 4.20 8.88
CA ASP A 14 -23.06 4.01 7.74
C ASP A 14 -24.51 3.78 8.19
N ASP A 15 -25.42 3.70 7.22
CA ASP A 15 -26.84 3.52 7.48
C ASP A 15 -27.27 2.06 7.32
N ILE A 16 -27.94 1.53 8.34
CA ILE A 16 -28.52 0.18 8.34
C ILE A 16 -29.55 0.03 7.21
N GLU A 17 -30.32 1.08 6.93
CA GLU A 17 -31.35 1.03 5.87
C GLU A 17 -30.75 0.86 4.48
N ARG A 18 -29.61 1.49 4.23
CA ARG A 18 -28.89 1.36 2.96
C ARG A 18 -28.42 -0.08 2.76
N LEU A 19 -27.82 -0.68 3.78
CA LEU A 19 -27.37 -2.06 3.75
C LEU A 19 -28.54 -3.05 3.54
N ARG A 20 -29.70 -2.77 4.17
CA ARG A 20 -30.93 -3.54 3.97
C ARG A 20 -31.42 -3.47 2.51
N LYS A 21 -31.39 -2.29 1.88
CA LYS A 21 -31.76 -2.10 0.46
C LYS A 21 -30.78 -2.82 -0.47
N GLU A 22 -29.48 -2.76 -0.20
CA GLU A 22 -28.48 -3.51 -0.98
C GLU A 22 -28.68 -5.03 -0.85
N TYR A 23 -28.89 -5.54 0.37
CA TYR A 23 -29.11 -6.96 0.61
C TYR A 23 -30.38 -7.49 -0.05
N THR A 24 -31.51 -6.78 0.06
CA THR A 24 -32.77 -7.18 -0.58
C THR A 24 -32.62 -7.30 -2.09
N ARG A 25 -31.90 -6.38 -2.73
CA ARG A 25 -31.62 -6.45 -4.18
C ARG A 25 -30.80 -7.67 -4.57
N ILE A 26 -29.77 -8.00 -3.79
CA ILE A 26 -28.89 -9.16 -4.07
C ILE A 26 -29.60 -10.48 -3.75
N SER A 27 -30.43 -10.52 -2.70
CA SER A 27 -31.17 -11.73 -2.31
C SER A 27 -32.13 -12.24 -3.38
N PHE A 28 -32.61 -11.35 -4.26
CA PHE A 28 -33.43 -11.72 -5.42
C PHE A 28 -32.71 -12.62 -6.43
N LEU A 29 -31.37 -12.66 -6.41
CA LEU A 29 -30.56 -13.49 -7.29
C LEU A 29 -30.50 -14.96 -6.84
N ILE A 30 -30.77 -15.27 -5.57
CA ILE A 30 -30.72 -16.63 -5.01
C ILE A 30 -31.60 -17.62 -5.81
N PRO A 31 -32.91 -17.37 -6.02
CA PRO A 31 -33.74 -18.31 -6.78
C PRO A 31 -33.28 -18.45 -8.23
N ILE A 32 -32.73 -17.40 -8.83
CA ILE A 32 -32.24 -17.42 -10.22
C ILE A 32 -31.00 -18.32 -10.33
N ILE A 33 -30.03 -18.15 -9.44
CA ILE A 33 -28.81 -18.98 -9.41
C ILE A 33 -29.16 -20.44 -9.18
N PHE A 34 -30.11 -20.73 -8.29
CA PHE A 34 -30.56 -22.10 -8.02
C PHE A 34 -31.20 -22.75 -9.26
N ILE A 35 -32.11 -22.04 -9.94
CA ILE A 35 -32.74 -22.55 -11.17
C ILE A 35 -31.70 -22.81 -12.26
N ILE A 36 -30.73 -21.92 -12.43
CA ILE A 36 -29.62 -22.08 -13.39
C ILE A 36 -28.77 -23.31 -13.02
N SER A 37 -28.37 -23.44 -11.75
CA SER A 37 -27.59 -24.58 -11.23
C SER A 37 -28.26 -25.92 -11.59
N VAL A 38 -29.57 -26.04 -11.35
CA VAL A 38 -30.35 -27.25 -11.65
C VAL A 38 -30.46 -27.54 -13.16
N ILE A 39 -30.69 -26.52 -13.99
CA ILE A 39 -30.76 -26.69 -15.47
C ILE A 39 -29.41 -27.19 -16.01
N PHE A 40 -28.30 -26.61 -15.55
CA PHE A 40 -26.96 -26.99 -15.99
C PHE A 40 -26.53 -28.35 -15.44
N TYR A 41 -26.95 -28.70 -14.22
CA TYR A 41 -26.77 -30.04 -13.65
C TYR A 41 -27.42 -31.12 -14.53
N LEU A 42 -28.66 -30.89 -14.99
CA LEU A 42 -29.39 -31.85 -15.82
C LEU A 42 -28.82 -31.98 -17.24
N LYS A 43 -28.24 -30.90 -17.81
CA LYS A 43 -27.80 -30.87 -19.21
C LYS A 43 -26.32 -31.14 -19.46
N PHE A 44 -25.41 -30.80 -18.54
CA PHE A 44 -23.97 -30.79 -18.82
C PHE A 44 -23.14 -31.68 -17.88
N SER A 45 -23.12 -31.38 -16.57
CA SER A 45 -22.30 -32.14 -15.62
C SER A 45 -22.77 -31.99 -14.18
N LYS A 46 -22.45 -32.98 -13.33
CA LYS A 46 -22.77 -32.96 -11.90
C LYS A 46 -22.06 -31.84 -11.12
N TYR A 47 -20.95 -31.32 -11.65
CA TYR A 47 -20.16 -30.28 -10.99
C TYR A 47 -20.84 -28.91 -10.96
N PHE A 48 -21.89 -28.70 -11.76
CA PHE A 48 -22.63 -27.43 -11.76
C PHE A 48 -23.42 -27.15 -10.49
N LEU A 49 -23.68 -28.17 -9.64
CA LEU A 49 -24.22 -27.96 -8.29
C LEU A 49 -23.30 -27.12 -7.39
N LEU A 50 -22.00 -27.04 -7.71
CA LEU A 50 -21.08 -26.15 -6.98
C LEU A 50 -21.42 -24.66 -7.15
N LEU A 51 -22.24 -24.27 -8.14
CA LEU A 51 -22.72 -22.89 -8.26
C LEU A 51 -23.56 -22.44 -7.05
N ASP A 52 -24.20 -23.37 -6.35
CA ASP A 52 -24.98 -23.06 -5.14
C ASP A 52 -24.11 -22.60 -3.96
N ILE A 53 -22.78 -22.78 -4.04
CA ILE A 53 -21.84 -22.15 -3.11
C ILE A 53 -21.98 -20.61 -3.16
N MET A 54 -22.32 -20.03 -4.32
CA MET A 54 -22.56 -18.58 -4.41
C MET A 54 -23.76 -18.12 -3.57
N ASN A 55 -24.80 -18.97 -3.43
CA ASN A 55 -25.97 -18.65 -2.61
C ASN A 55 -25.60 -18.54 -1.12
N PHE A 56 -24.65 -19.36 -0.66
CA PHE A 56 -24.09 -19.27 0.68
C PHE A 56 -23.42 -17.89 0.90
N PHE A 57 -22.60 -17.43 -0.05
CA PHE A 57 -21.98 -16.11 0.03
C PHE A 57 -23.00 -14.97 0.01
N ILE A 58 -24.08 -15.09 -0.76
CA ILE A 58 -25.16 -14.08 -0.77
C ILE A 58 -25.88 -14.03 0.57
N TYR A 59 -26.17 -15.17 1.19
CA TYR A 59 -26.82 -15.21 2.51
C TYR A 59 -25.97 -14.55 3.60
N PHE A 60 -24.65 -14.82 3.60
CA PHE A 60 -23.72 -14.23 4.57
C PHE A 60 -23.20 -12.83 4.18
N TYR A 61 -23.59 -12.31 3.01
CA TYR A 61 -23.19 -10.99 2.50
C TYR A 61 -23.24 -9.86 3.55
N PRO A 62 -24.34 -9.62 4.30
CA PRO A 62 -24.41 -8.47 5.22
C PRO A 62 -23.42 -8.59 6.38
N LEU A 63 -23.10 -9.81 6.82
CA LEU A 63 -22.09 -10.02 7.86
C LEU A 63 -20.68 -9.81 7.31
N LEU A 64 -20.39 -10.38 6.14
CA LEU A 64 -19.08 -10.27 5.50
C LEU A 64 -18.77 -8.83 5.13
N ILE A 65 -19.70 -8.11 4.49
CA ILE A 65 -19.47 -6.74 4.03
C ILE A 65 -19.29 -5.77 5.20
N THR A 66 -20.04 -5.93 6.30
CA THR A 66 -19.88 -5.06 7.47
C THR A 66 -18.57 -5.32 8.20
N GLN A 67 -18.12 -6.58 8.25
CA GLN A 67 -16.82 -6.92 8.80
C GLN A 67 -15.69 -6.38 7.93
N ILE A 68 -15.76 -6.58 6.60
CA ILE A 68 -14.76 -6.06 5.65
C ILE A 68 -14.70 -4.52 5.74
N ARG A 69 -15.84 -3.82 5.72
CA ARG A 69 -15.88 -2.35 5.83
C ARG A 69 -15.29 -1.86 7.15
N LYS A 70 -15.55 -2.56 8.26
CA LYS A 70 -14.96 -2.26 9.56
C LYS A 70 -13.44 -2.42 9.53
N ASP A 71 -12.94 -3.56 9.04
CA ASP A 71 -11.51 -3.87 8.99
C ASP A 71 -10.76 -2.93 8.03
N GLU A 72 -11.37 -2.57 6.90
CA GLU A 72 -10.87 -1.54 5.98
C GLU A 72 -10.79 -0.18 6.66
N GLN A 73 -11.86 0.26 7.32
CA GLN A 73 -11.89 1.54 8.03
C GLN A 73 -10.86 1.58 9.17
N ARG A 74 -10.73 0.49 9.93
CA ARG A 74 -9.71 0.33 10.98
C ARG A 74 -8.30 0.45 10.40
N LYS A 75 -7.99 -0.28 9.33
CA LYS A 75 -6.68 -0.22 8.66
C LYS A 75 -6.38 1.19 8.14
N ILE A 76 -7.37 1.90 7.60
CA ILE A 76 -7.19 3.30 7.17
C ILE A 76 -6.89 4.21 8.36
N ILE A 77 -7.66 4.10 9.45
CA ILE A 77 -7.45 4.91 10.66
C ILE A 77 -6.07 4.64 11.26
N GLU A 78 -5.68 3.38 11.46
CA GLU A 78 -4.39 2.99 12.04
C GLU A 78 -3.20 3.54 11.25
N ASN A 79 -3.31 3.58 9.92
CA ASN A 79 -2.28 4.18 9.06
C ASN A 79 -2.19 5.71 9.21
N GLU A 80 -3.29 6.38 9.56
CA GLU A 80 -3.35 7.83 9.70
C GLU A 80 -2.96 8.33 11.11
N ILE A 81 -3.07 7.46 12.12
CA ILE A 81 -2.80 7.76 13.55
C ILE A 81 -1.45 8.44 13.80
N PRO A 82 -0.30 8.00 13.24
CA PRO A 82 1.00 8.60 13.57
C PRO A 82 1.04 10.10 13.26
N VAL A 83 0.49 10.51 12.11
CA VAL A 83 0.44 11.92 11.72
C VAL A 83 -0.68 12.67 12.42
N PHE A 84 -1.78 12.00 12.75
CA PHE A 84 -2.82 12.59 13.60
C PHE A 84 -2.30 12.91 15.01
N LEU A 85 -1.51 12.03 15.62
CA LEU A 85 -0.92 12.28 16.94
C LEU A 85 0.09 13.42 16.90
N LEU A 86 0.80 13.62 15.79
CA LEU A 86 1.58 14.85 15.56
C LEU A 86 0.68 16.08 15.59
N PHE A 87 -0.44 16.05 14.86
CA PHE A 87 -1.44 17.13 14.86
C PHE A 87 -2.00 17.40 16.27
N ALA A 88 -2.34 16.34 17.00
CA ALA A 88 -2.86 16.42 18.36
C ALA A 88 -1.80 16.96 19.33
N TYR A 89 -0.53 16.57 19.17
CA TYR A 89 0.58 17.05 19.98
C TYR A 89 0.76 18.55 19.80
N VAL A 90 0.86 19.01 18.55
CA VAL A 90 0.93 20.45 18.24
C VAL A 90 -0.27 21.19 18.82
N ASN A 91 -1.49 20.70 18.59
CA ASN A 91 -2.68 21.35 19.12
C ASN A 91 -2.72 21.38 20.65
N SER A 92 -2.20 20.36 21.32
CA SER A 92 -2.12 20.32 22.77
C SER A 92 -1.14 21.34 23.34
N LEU A 93 -0.01 21.60 22.64
CA LEU A 93 0.91 22.69 22.99
C LEU A 93 0.24 24.07 22.86
N LEU A 94 -0.71 24.20 21.92
CA LEU A 94 -1.56 25.38 21.77
C LEU A 94 -2.71 25.45 22.78
N GLY A 95 -2.74 24.56 23.79
CA GLY A 95 -3.81 24.49 24.79
C GLY A 95 -5.15 23.98 24.25
N LYS A 96 -5.18 23.34 23.07
CA LYS A 96 -6.40 22.74 22.52
C LYS A 96 -6.57 21.31 23.01
N ASN A 97 -7.81 20.94 23.30
CA ASN A 97 -8.17 19.58 23.65
C ASN A 97 -8.22 18.67 22.40
N LEU A 98 -8.27 17.35 22.62
CA LEU A 98 -8.33 16.37 21.54
C LEU A 98 -9.58 16.55 20.66
N TYR A 99 -10.69 17.03 21.24
CA TYR A 99 -11.95 17.28 20.51
C TYR A 99 -11.73 18.32 19.41
N LYS A 100 -11.11 19.45 19.76
CA LYS A 100 -10.77 20.51 18.81
C LYS A 100 -9.83 20.00 17.69
N THR A 101 -8.98 19.03 17.99
CA THR A 101 -8.13 18.41 16.95
C THR A 101 -8.96 17.60 15.95
N PHE A 102 -9.92 16.80 16.42
CA PHE A 102 -10.87 16.12 15.52
C PHE A 102 -11.72 17.11 14.73
N GLU A 103 -12.22 18.17 15.38
CA GLU A 103 -13.00 19.23 14.74
C GLU A 103 -12.24 19.87 13.56
N GLU A 104 -10.95 20.15 13.74
CA GLU A 104 -10.09 20.70 12.68
C GLU A 104 -9.91 19.73 11.50
N ILE A 105 -9.84 18.43 11.77
CA ILE A 105 -9.61 17.39 10.75
C ILE A 105 -10.90 16.97 10.04
N ARG A 106 -12.08 17.36 10.54
CA ARG A 106 -13.40 17.13 9.90
C ARG A 106 -13.43 17.55 8.43
N ASN A 107 -12.70 18.62 8.08
CA ASN A 107 -12.64 19.19 6.73
C ASN A 107 -11.34 18.87 5.99
N SER A 108 -10.47 18.05 6.56
CA SER A 108 -9.20 17.71 5.93
C SER A 108 -9.42 16.97 4.61
N LYS A 109 -8.61 17.34 3.61
CA LYS A 109 -8.57 16.64 2.32
C LYS A 109 -7.59 15.46 2.34
N VAL A 110 -6.78 15.35 3.40
CA VAL A 110 -5.68 14.40 3.51
C VAL A 110 -6.09 13.20 4.35
N PHE A 111 -6.73 13.42 5.50
CA PHE A 111 -7.30 12.35 6.32
C PHE A 111 -8.59 11.80 5.68
N LYS A 112 -8.61 10.51 5.34
CA LYS A 112 -9.78 9.82 4.80
C LYS A 112 -10.54 9.11 5.91
N GLY A 113 -9.82 8.35 6.74
CA GLY A 113 -10.40 7.54 7.82
C GLY A 113 -10.79 8.40 9.02
N LEU A 114 -9.83 9.12 9.57
CA LEU A 114 -10.01 9.97 10.76
C LEU A 114 -10.96 11.14 10.51
N ARG A 115 -11.11 11.59 9.27
CA ARG A 115 -12.12 12.59 8.91
C ARG A 115 -13.54 12.07 9.15
N ARG A 116 -13.83 10.81 8.80
CA ARG A 116 -15.15 10.21 9.06
C ARG A 116 -15.37 10.11 10.56
N GLU A 117 -14.36 9.68 11.30
CA GLU A 117 -14.43 9.62 12.76
C GLU A 117 -14.67 11.00 13.38
N ALA A 118 -13.95 12.02 12.91
CA ALA A 118 -14.16 13.40 13.31
C ALA A 118 -15.60 13.86 13.07
N MET A 119 -16.19 13.54 11.92
CA MET A 119 -17.60 13.85 11.64
C MET A 119 -18.55 13.17 12.63
N LEU A 120 -18.30 11.91 12.99
CA LEU A 120 -19.11 11.19 13.97
C LEU A 120 -18.98 11.79 15.37
N LEU A 121 -17.75 12.06 15.82
CA LEU A 121 -17.50 12.67 17.13
C LEU A 121 -18.13 14.06 17.23
N VAL A 122 -17.95 14.89 16.19
CA VAL A 122 -18.54 16.23 16.14
C VAL A 122 -20.07 16.17 16.11
N LYS A 123 -20.66 15.22 15.38
CA LYS A 123 -22.12 14.99 15.41
C LYS A 123 -22.62 14.68 16.81
N GLU A 124 -21.88 13.91 17.61
CA GLU A 124 -22.30 13.62 18.98
C GLU A 124 -22.32 14.85 19.89
N VAL A 125 -21.42 15.82 19.67
CA VAL A 125 -21.35 17.04 20.46
C VAL A 125 -22.33 18.09 19.93
N GLU A 126 -22.26 18.42 18.64
CA GLU A 126 -23.04 19.50 18.03
C GLU A 126 -24.52 19.14 17.83
N VAL A 127 -24.83 17.88 17.49
CA VAL A 127 -26.21 17.46 17.15
C VAL A 127 -26.88 16.73 18.30
N LEU A 128 -26.16 15.83 18.99
CA LEU A 128 -26.73 15.06 20.10
C LEU A 128 -26.57 15.77 21.47
N GLY A 129 -25.88 16.91 21.52
CA GLY A 129 -25.71 17.72 22.72
C GLY A 129 -24.86 17.06 23.82
N LYS A 130 -24.03 16.07 23.51
CA LYS A 130 -23.13 15.46 24.49
C LYS A 130 -21.96 16.40 24.80
N SER A 131 -21.43 16.31 26.02
CA SER A 131 -20.13 16.94 26.33
C SER A 131 -19.00 16.29 25.52
N SER A 132 -17.94 17.04 25.22
CA SER A 132 -16.77 16.51 24.49
C SER A 132 -16.18 15.28 25.16
N PHE A 133 -16.13 15.27 26.50
CA PHE A 133 -15.68 14.15 27.31
C PHE A 133 -16.58 12.91 27.15
N SER A 134 -17.90 13.09 27.31
CA SER A 134 -18.87 11.98 27.18
C SER A 134 -18.93 11.42 25.76
N ALA A 135 -18.81 12.30 24.75
CA ALA A 135 -18.73 11.90 23.35
C ALA A 135 -17.49 11.01 23.10
N MET A 136 -16.31 11.43 23.56
CA MET A 136 -15.08 10.64 23.46
C MET A 136 -15.17 9.30 24.20
N GLU A 137 -15.75 9.28 25.40
CA GLU A 137 -15.92 8.02 26.14
C GLU A 137 -16.83 7.04 25.38
N SER A 138 -17.86 7.55 24.72
CA SER A 138 -18.76 6.71 23.94
C SER A 138 -18.11 6.22 22.64
N ARG A 139 -17.30 7.05 21.96
CA ARG A 139 -16.48 6.63 20.82
C ARG A 139 -15.38 5.64 21.23
N ALA A 140 -14.79 5.79 22.40
CA ALA A 140 -13.85 4.82 22.97
C ALA A 140 -14.48 3.42 23.12
N LYS A 141 -15.77 3.36 23.51
CA LYS A 141 -16.52 2.10 23.60
C LYS A 141 -16.78 1.46 22.23
N VAL A 142 -16.90 2.26 21.18
CA VAL A 142 -17.05 1.76 19.79
C VAL A 142 -15.73 1.22 19.26
N HIS A 143 -14.61 1.89 19.54
CA HIS A 143 -13.26 1.47 19.13
C HIS A 143 -12.57 0.53 20.13
N ARG A 144 -13.34 -0.30 20.86
CA ARG A 144 -12.79 -1.28 21.81
C ARG A 144 -11.87 -2.27 21.11
N GLY A 145 -10.61 -2.34 21.56
CA GLY A 145 -9.60 -3.24 21.01
C GLY A 145 -8.75 -2.66 19.87
N ASP A 146 -9.02 -1.40 19.48
CA ASP A 146 -8.29 -0.70 18.43
C ASP A 146 -7.43 0.42 19.03
N PHE A 147 -6.38 0.82 18.32
CA PHE A 147 -5.46 1.84 18.81
C PHE A 147 -6.13 3.21 18.99
N LEU A 148 -7.10 3.54 18.13
CA LEU A 148 -7.90 4.76 18.29
C LEU A 148 -8.72 4.77 19.59
N GLY A 149 -9.26 3.62 19.98
CA GLY A 149 -9.93 3.46 21.28
C GLY A 149 -8.96 3.71 22.43
N LYS A 150 -7.73 3.17 22.33
CA LYS A 150 -6.65 3.46 23.30
C LYS A 150 -6.33 4.95 23.39
N ILE A 151 -6.29 5.68 22.27
CA ILE A 151 -6.07 7.13 22.26
C ILE A 151 -7.18 7.83 23.05
N TYR A 152 -8.46 7.54 22.76
CA TYR A 152 -9.58 8.14 23.49
C TYR A 152 -9.56 7.80 24.99
N THR A 153 -9.32 6.54 25.38
CA THR A 153 -9.28 6.15 26.79
C THR A 153 -8.11 6.77 27.53
N THR A 154 -6.94 6.85 26.89
CA THR A 154 -5.73 7.42 27.48
C THR A 154 -5.87 8.94 27.65
N TYR A 155 -6.56 9.60 26.71
CA TYR A 155 -6.87 11.02 26.79
C TYR A 155 -7.89 11.31 27.90
N THR A 156 -9.05 10.64 27.89
CA THR A 156 -10.12 10.86 28.87
C THR A 156 -9.69 10.51 30.30
N SER A 157 -8.93 9.44 30.50
CA SER A 157 -8.33 9.14 31.81
C SER A 157 -7.29 10.19 32.23
N GLY A 158 -6.43 10.65 31.32
CA GLY A 158 -5.48 11.72 31.61
C GLY A 158 -6.16 13.02 32.04
N GLU A 159 -7.24 13.39 31.35
CA GLU A 159 -8.05 14.58 31.66
C GLU A 159 -8.74 14.47 33.02
N SER A 160 -9.24 13.28 33.37
CA SER A 160 -9.85 13.05 34.68
C SER A 160 -8.87 13.15 35.86
N ILE A 161 -7.58 12.90 35.63
CA ILE A 161 -6.52 12.91 36.65
C ILE A 161 -5.78 14.28 36.69
N GLY A 162 -6.03 15.17 35.71
CA GLY A 162 -5.37 16.48 35.63
C GLY A 162 -3.92 16.43 35.17
N ILE A 163 -3.52 15.36 34.47
CA ILE A 163 -2.16 15.20 33.92
C ILE A 163 -1.97 16.15 32.73
N SER A 164 -0.74 16.58 32.46
CA SER A 164 -0.45 17.42 31.29
C SER A 164 -0.77 16.67 29.97
N MET A 165 -1.65 17.26 29.15
CA MET A 165 -2.06 16.66 27.87
C MET A 165 -0.91 16.53 26.85
N PRO A 166 0.01 17.50 26.73
CA PRO A 166 1.10 17.40 25.76
C PRO A 166 2.03 16.22 26.02
N GLU A 167 2.38 15.95 27.28
CA GLU A 167 3.21 14.80 27.64
C GLU A 167 2.48 13.49 27.30
N ARG A 168 1.20 13.39 27.64
CA ARG A 168 0.39 12.20 27.35
C ARG A 168 0.27 11.89 25.86
N ILE A 169 0.09 12.92 25.02
CA ILE A 169 0.03 12.75 23.56
C ILE A 169 1.42 12.43 23.01
N LYS A 170 2.49 13.00 23.59
CA LYS A 170 3.87 12.67 23.23
C LYS A 170 4.21 11.21 23.55
N ASP A 171 3.77 10.68 24.69
CA ASP A 171 3.93 9.27 25.04
C ASP A 171 3.20 8.36 24.04
N LEU A 172 1.94 8.68 23.71
CA LEU A 172 1.17 7.96 22.69
C LEU A 172 1.84 8.00 21.31
N LEU A 173 2.45 9.14 20.95
CA LEU A 173 3.18 9.31 19.70
C LEU A 173 4.43 8.42 19.67
N ASN A 174 5.24 8.42 20.73
CA ASN A 174 6.42 7.56 20.84
C ASN A 174 6.03 6.08 20.78
N GLU A 175 5.00 5.68 21.53
CA GLU A 175 4.48 4.32 21.48
C GLU A 175 3.99 3.93 20.07
N THR A 176 3.37 4.86 19.35
CA THR A 176 2.95 4.63 17.96
C THR A 176 4.15 4.39 17.05
N ILE A 177 5.23 5.15 17.21
CA ILE A 177 6.47 4.97 16.44
C ILE A 177 7.11 3.62 16.76
N ASP A 178 7.11 3.20 18.02
CA ASP A 178 7.60 1.89 18.45
C ASP A 178 6.76 0.76 17.87
N ASN A 179 5.43 0.90 17.89
CA ASN A 179 4.50 -0.04 17.27
C ASN A 179 4.72 -0.13 15.75
N LEU A 180 5.00 0.99 15.07
CA LEU A 180 5.38 0.97 13.65
C LEU A 180 6.68 0.18 13.45
N ASN A 181 7.68 0.38 14.30
CA ASN A 181 8.94 -0.36 14.24
C ASN A 181 8.72 -1.88 14.41
N LEU A 182 7.88 -2.28 15.38
CA LEU A 182 7.49 -3.68 15.58
C LEU A 182 6.74 -4.25 14.37
N ASN A 183 5.78 -3.51 13.80
CA ASN A 183 5.04 -3.93 12.60
C ASN A 183 5.97 -4.11 11.40
N PHE A 184 6.93 -3.20 11.23
CA PHE A 184 7.95 -3.31 10.19
C PHE A 184 8.87 -4.51 10.42
N GLY A 185 9.30 -4.77 11.66
CA GLY A 185 10.08 -5.94 12.03
C GLY A 185 9.34 -7.24 11.72
N SER A 186 8.11 -7.37 12.21
CA SER A 186 7.23 -8.53 11.94
C SER A 186 6.97 -8.72 10.45
N TYR A 187 6.86 -7.64 9.67
CA TYR A 187 6.73 -7.75 8.22
C TYR A 187 7.99 -8.36 7.59
N VAL A 188 9.19 -7.93 7.98
CA VAL A 188 10.45 -8.51 7.47
C VAL A 188 10.54 -10.00 7.80
N GLU A 189 10.17 -10.40 9.02
CA GLU A 189 10.15 -11.80 9.45
C GLU A 189 9.17 -12.64 8.61
N LYS A 190 7.90 -12.21 8.50
CA LYS A 190 6.89 -12.90 7.69
C LYS A 190 7.27 -12.98 6.22
N VAL A 191 7.94 -11.96 5.70
CA VAL A 191 8.44 -11.96 4.33
C VAL A 191 9.57 -12.98 4.15
N ASN A 192 10.48 -13.14 5.11
CA ASN A 192 11.52 -14.16 5.04
C ASN A 192 10.90 -15.56 4.96
N GLU A 193 9.94 -15.86 5.83
CA GLU A 193 9.17 -17.12 5.79
C GLU A 193 8.46 -17.31 4.45
N LEU A 194 7.85 -16.25 3.92
CA LEU A 194 7.23 -16.29 2.60
C LEU A 194 8.22 -16.56 1.47
N VAL A 195 9.44 -16.03 1.54
CA VAL A 195 10.46 -16.27 0.52
C VAL A 195 10.90 -17.73 0.51
N GLU A 196 10.96 -18.38 1.67
CA GLU A 196 11.19 -19.82 1.75
C GLU A 196 10.05 -20.61 1.07
N ILE A 197 8.79 -20.21 1.32
CA ILE A 197 7.63 -20.80 0.66
C ILE A 197 7.67 -20.55 -0.85
N LEU A 198 8.02 -19.34 -1.29
CA LEU A 198 8.19 -19.00 -2.71
C LEU A 198 9.25 -19.87 -3.36
N PHE A 199 10.38 -20.09 -2.69
CA PHE A 199 11.45 -20.96 -3.18
C PHE A 199 10.97 -22.41 -3.31
N MET A 200 10.31 -22.96 -2.29
CA MET A 200 9.77 -24.31 -2.34
C MET A 200 8.72 -24.48 -3.45
N LEU A 201 7.80 -23.53 -3.56
CA LEU A 201 6.66 -23.60 -4.48
C LEU A 201 7.04 -23.31 -5.93
N PHE A 202 7.88 -22.29 -6.15
CA PHE A 202 8.22 -21.85 -7.50
C PHE A 202 9.49 -22.48 -8.06
N LEU A 203 10.40 -22.98 -7.23
CA LEU A 203 11.65 -23.57 -7.70
C LEU A 203 11.70 -25.07 -7.45
N VAL A 204 11.53 -25.51 -6.20
CA VAL A 204 11.66 -26.94 -5.87
C VAL A 204 10.52 -27.78 -6.48
N THR A 205 9.28 -27.29 -6.40
CA THR A 205 8.10 -28.00 -6.91
C THR A 205 8.18 -28.30 -8.41
N PRO A 206 8.41 -27.32 -9.32
CA PRO A 206 8.53 -27.63 -10.74
C PRO A 206 9.72 -28.54 -11.06
N MET A 207 10.83 -28.46 -10.30
CA MET A 207 11.95 -29.41 -10.46
C MET A 207 11.53 -30.85 -10.11
N ILE A 208 10.79 -31.04 -9.01
CA ILE A 208 10.26 -32.36 -8.63
C ILE A 208 9.25 -32.86 -9.65
N LEU A 209 8.33 -32.01 -10.10
CA LEU A 209 7.34 -32.36 -11.13
C LEU A 209 8.03 -32.78 -12.42
N LEU A 210 9.06 -32.04 -12.85
CA LEU A 210 9.89 -32.44 -13.98
C LEU A 210 10.53 -33.80 -13.75
N ALA A 211 11.15 -34.03 -12.59
CA ALA A 211 11.76 -35.32 -12.25
C ALA A 211 10.76 -36.49 -12.34
N PHE A 212 9.52 -36.31 -11.87
CA PHE A 212 8.46 -37.32 -12.03
C PHE A 212 8.02 -37.49 -13.49
N GLN A 213 7.89 -36.40 -14.24
CA GLN A 213 7.52 -36.46 -15.65
C GLN A 213 8.59 -37.18 -16.49
N TYR A 214 9.88 -37.05 -16.13
CA TYR A 214 10.96 -37.82 -16.76
C TYR A 214 10.73 -39.34 -16.64
N ILE A 215 10.24 -39.82 -15.50
CA ILE A 215 9.91 -41.23 -15.28
C ILE A 215 8.73 -41.64 -16.17
N SER A 216 7.72 -40.79 -16.29
CA SER A 216 6.49 -41.07 -17.07
C SER A 216 6.65 -41.00 -18.60
N SER A 217 7.83 -40.59 -19.10
CA SER A 217 8.16 -40.42 -20.54
C SER A 217 7.34 -39.38 -21.32
N THR A 218 6.28 -38.82 -20.75
CA THR A 218 5.51 -37.70 -21.32
C THR A 218 5.66 -36.46 -20.45
N ILE A 219 6.00 -35.33 -21.07
CA ILE A 219 6.09 -34.05 -20.36
C ILE A 219 4.80 -33.29 -20.59
N ASN A 220 4.11 -33.01 -19.49
CA ASN A 220 2.89 -32.24 -19.51
C ASN A 220 3.20 -30.81 -19.05
N MET A 221 3.30 -29.90 -20.02
CA MET A 221 3.58 -28.48 -19.75
C MET A 221 2.53 -27.85 -18.83
N PHE A 222 1.28 -28.36 -18.84
CA PHE A 222 0.23 -27.86 -17.97
C PHE A 222 0.54 -28.08 -16.48
N GLU A 223 1.06 -29.25 -16.12
CA GLU A 223 1.45 -29.57 -14.73
C GLU A 223 2.60 -28.68 -14.26
N LEU A 224 3.52 -28.32 -15.15
CA LEU A 224 4.64 -27.43 -14.84
C LEU A 224 4.20 -25.97 -14.67
N ILE A 225 3.07 -25.57 -15.26
CA ILE A 225 2.48 -24.25 -15.08
C ILE A 225 1.60 -24.20 -13.82
N PHE A 226 1.12 -25.33 -13.31
CA PHE A 226 0.19 -25.38 -12.18
C PHE A 226 0.61 -24.55 -10.95
N PRO A 227 1.89 -24.56 -10.48
CA PRO A 227 2.31 -23.71 -9.36
C PRO A 227 2.12 -22.20 -9.60
N LEU A 228 2.18 -21.74 -10.87
CA LEU A 228 1.92 -20.34 -11.22
C LEU A 228 0.47 -19.92 -10.95
N LEU A 229 -0.49 -20.85 -10.87
CA LEU A 229 -1.87 -20.52 -10.49
C LEU A 229 -1.98 -20.05 -9.03
N LEU A 230 -0.99 -20.35 -8.18
CA LEU A 230 -0.94 -19.90 -6.78
C LEU A 230 -0.36 -18.49 -6.63
N PHE A 231 0.24 -17.93 -7.69
CA PHE A 231 0.81 -16.58 -7.68
C PHE A 231 -0.18 -15.48 -7.21
N PRO A 232 -1.45 -15.42 -7.66
CA PRO A 232 -2.38 -14.38 -7.21
C PRO A 232 -2.68 -14.46 -5.72
N ILE A 233 -2.73 -15.66 -5.15
CA ILE A 233 -2.99 -15.90 -3.73
C ILE A 233 -1.82 -15.34 -2.92
N ILE A 234 -0.59 -15.64 -3.33
CA ILE A 234 0.62 -15.16 -2.65
C ILE A 234 0.72 -13.63 -2.78
N PHE A 235 0.44 -13.08 -3.96
CA PHE A 235 0.42 -11.63 -4.18
C PHE A 235 -0.59 -10.92 -3.26
N PHE A 236 -1.77 -11.50 -3.10
CA PHE A 236 -2.79 -10.98 -2.18
C PHE A 236 -2.34 -11.07 -0.73
N TYR A 237 -1.75 -12.20 -0.33
CA TYR A 237 -1.21 -12.38 1.03
C TYR A 237 -0.13 -11.34 1.36
N VAL A 238 0.82 -11.09 0.45
CA VAL A 238 1.82 -10.01 0.60
C VAL A 238 1.13 -8.65 0.80
N SER A 239 0.07 -8.38 0.03
CA SER A 239 -0.70 -7.13 0.14
C SER A 239 -1.46 -6.99 1.47
N LEU A 240 -1.83 -8.10 2.11
CA LEU A 240 -2.48 -8.10 3.42
C LEU A 240 -1.47 -7.77 4.54
N ILE A 241 -0.31 -8.44 4.56
CA ILE A 241 0.72 -8.27 5.60
C ILE A 241 1.51 -6.97 5.44
N GLN A 242 1.52 -6.40 4.24
CA GLN A 242 2.29 -5.21 3.91
C GLN A 242 1.87 -3.99 4.78
N PRO A 243 2.82 -3.35 5.48
CA PRO A 243 2.60 -2.06 6.13
C PRO A 243 2.41 -0.94 5.09
N ASN A 244 1.63 0.07 5.46
CA ASN A 244 1.42 1.23 4.59
C ASN A 244 2.61 2.19 4.70
N ILE A 245 3.12 2.60 3.54
CA ILE A 245 4.29 3.50 3.43
C ILE A 245 3.88 4.94 3.09
N GLY A 246 2.58 5.16 2.82
CA GLY A 246 2.02 6.49 2.61
C GLY A 246 2.09 6.99 1.16
N TYR A 247 2.32 6.12 0.18
CA TYR A 247 2.22 6.51 -1.24
C TYR A 247 0.75 6.70 -1.67
N ASP A 248 0.39 7.87 -2.23
CA ASP A 248 -0.92 8.18 -2.84
C ASP A 248 -0.73 8.47 -4.34
N ILE A 249 -0.28 7.46 -5.09
CA ILE A 249 0.01 7.62 -6.52
C ILE A 249 -1.30 7.71 -7.29
N LYS A 250 -1.61 8.91 -7.77
CA LYS A 250 -2.71 9.13 -8.72
C LYS A 250 -2.18 8.99 -10.13
N ILE A 251 -2.65 7.95 -10.80
CA ILE A 251 -2.39 7.75 -12.23
C ILE A 251 -3.43 8.55 -12.99
N ASN A 252 -2.98 9.50 -13.82
CA ASN A 252 -3.89 10.32 -14.59
C ASN A 252 -4.39 9.52 -15.81
N ILE A 253 -5.65 9.71 -16.23
CA ILE A 253 -6.23 9.05 -17.41
C ILE A 253 -5.39 9.37 -18.66
N ASN A 254 -4.83 10.57 -18.76
CA ASN A 254 -3.95 10.94 -19.87
C ASN A 254 -2.63 10.16 -19.89
N GLU A 255 -2.11 9.74 -18.74
CA GLU A 255 -0.91 8.90 -18.66
C GLU A 255 -1.24 7.46 -19.06
N ILE A 256 -2.42 6.97 -18.66
CA ILE A 256 -2.95 5.66 -19.11
C ILE A 256 -3.14 5.68 -20.63
N LYS A 257 -3.74 6.74 -21.19
CA LYS A 257 -3.89 6.91 -22.64
C LYS A 257 -2.54 6.90 -23.36
N LYS A 258 -1.54 7.60 -22.83
CA LYS A 258 -0.16 7.59 -23.37
C LYS A 258 0.45 6.18 -23.35
N SER A 259 0.21 5.42 -22.28
CA SER A 259 0.63 4.01 -22.20
C SER A 259 -0.14 3.12 -23.18
N LEU A 260 -1.40 3.42 -23.46
CA LEU A 260 -2.25 2.64 -24.36
C LEU A 260 -1.78 2.74 -25.83
N TYR A 261 -1.21 3.89 -26.24
CA TYR A 261 -0.64 4.05 -27.59
C TYR A 261 0.58 3.16 -27.85
N ILE A 262 1.26 2.68 -26.80
CA ILE A 262 2.44 1.80 -26.89
C ILE A 262 2.01 0.32 -26.98
N LEU A 263 0.79 0.01 -26.54
CA LEU A 263 0.24 -1.35 -26.47
C LEU A 263 0.13 -2.10 -27.83
N PRO A 264 -0.19 -1.47 -28.98
CA PRO A 264 -0.22 -2.18 -30.26
C PRO A 264 1.16 -2.58 -30.78
N ILE A 265 2.26 -2.03 -30.26
CA ILE A 265 3.61 -2.25 -30.80
C ILE A 265 4.00 -3.75 -30.74
N PRO A 266 3.85 -4.47 -29.61
CA PRO A 266 4.11 -5.91 -29.59
C PRO A 266 3.14 -6.74 -30.42
N PHE A 267 1.88 -6.34 -30.54
CA PHE A 267 0.94 -7.03 -31.43
C PHE A 267 1.35 -6.93 -32.89
N ILE A 268 1.85 -5.77 -33.33
CA ILE A 268 2.39 -5.59 -34.68
C ILE A 268 3.69 -6.39 -34.85
N PHE A 269 4.59 -6.36 -33.87
CA PHE A 269 5.86 -7.12 -33.93
C PHE A 269 5.64 -8.64 -33.96
N THR A 270 4.75 -9.17 -33.10
CA THR A 270 4.40 -10.60 -33.08
C THR A 270 3.77 -11.04 -34.40
N PHE A 271 2.84 -10.24 -34.93
CA PHE A 271 2.22 -10.48 -36.24
C PHE A 271 3.21 -10.46 -37.41
N LEU A 272 4.18 -9.54 -37.40
CA LEU A 272 5.17 -9.43 -38.48
C LEU A 272 6.23 -10.54 -38.44
N PHE A 273 6.73 -10.89 -37.26
CA PHE A 273 7.91 -11.75 -37.12
C PHE A 273 7.61 -13.20 -36.75
N HIS A 274 6.35 -13.58 -36.48
CA HIS A 274 5.95 -14.95 -36.11
C HIS A 274 6.85 -15.52 -35.00
N LEU A 275 7.00 -14.77 -33.92
CA LEU A 275 7.90 -15.09 -32.82
C LEU A 275 7.39 -16.29 -32.01
N ASN A 276 8.29 -17.07 -31.40
CA ASN A 276 7.89 -18.05 -30.39
C ASN A 276 7.23 -17.35 -29.19
N LEU A 277 6.31 -18.04 -28.53
CA LEU A 277 5.54 -17.54 -27.38
C LEU A 277 6.42 -16.92 -26.27
N GLU A 278 7.62 -17.46 -26.02
CA GLU A 278 8.55 -16.92 -25.03
C GLU A 278 9.02 -15.48 -25.35
N TYR A 279 9.30 -15.18 -26.61
CA TYR A 279 9.69 -13.84 -27.07
C TYR A 279 8.50 -12.90 -27.12
N GLU A 280 7.29 -13.39 -27.43
CA GLU A 280 6.06 -12.59 -27.34
C GLU A 280 5.84 -12.09 -25.91
N ILE A 281 5.94 -12.99 -24.92
CA ILE A 281 5.78 -12.64 -23.50
C ILE A 281 6.83 -11.60 -23.06
N LEU A 282 8.08 -11.73 -23.53
CA LEU A 282 9.13 -10.73 -23.23
C LEU A 282 8.84 -9.35 -23.83
N LEU A 283 8.28 -9.29 -25.04
CA LEU A 283 7.85 -8.03 -25.63
C LEU A 283 6.74 -7.37 -24.81
N PHE A 284 5.73 -8.12 -24.37
CA PHE A 284 4.69 -7.59 -23.47
C PHE A 284 5.27 -7.12 -22.13
N TYR A 285 6.22 -7.89 -21.56
CA TYR A 285 6.92 -7.51 -20.33
C TYR A 285 7.74 -6.22 -20.50
N SER A 286 8.32 -5.98 -21.68
CA SER A 286 9.04 -4.73 -21.99
C SER A 286 8.14 -3.49 -21.95
N ILE A 287 6.89 -3.56 -22.46
CA ILE A 287 5.94 -2.44 -22.31
C ILE A 287 5.64 -2.19 -20.83
N PHE A 288 5.41 -3.27 -20.08
CA PHE A 288 5.13 -3.16 -18.65
C PHE A 288 6.26 -2.43 -17.91
N ILE A 289 7.52 -2.66 -18.29
CA ILE A 289 8.69 -1.95 -17.76
C ILE A 289 8.65 -0.45 -18.10
N VAL A 290 8.29 -0.07 -19.34
CA VAL A 290 8.14 1.34 -19.73
C VAL A 290 7.04 2.03 -18.90
N PHE A 291 5.91 1.37 -18.69
CA PHE A 291 4.86 1.90 -17.81
C PHE A 291 5.35 2.02 -16.36
N SER A 292 6.06 1.00 -15.88
CA SER A 292 6.67 0.97 -14.55
C SER A 292 7.65 2.13 -14.33
N PHE A 293 8.42 2.54 -15.35
CA PHE A 293 9.32 3.69 -15.27
C PHE A 293 8.60 4.99 -14.91
N ILE A 294 7.43 5.25 -15.51
CA ILE A 294 6.65 6.46 -15.26
C ILE A 294 6.22 6.52 -13.80
N VAL A 295 5.72 5.40 -13.26
CA VAL A 295 5.29 5.29 -11.87
C VAL A 295 6.49 5.35 -10.92
N TYR A 296 7.59 4.68 -11.25
CA TYR A 296 8.82 4.69 -10.47
C TYR A 296 9.40 6.10 -10.32
N ARG A 297 9.38 6.92 -11.39
CA ARG A 297 9.80 8.33 -11.30
C ARG A 297 8.95 9.13 -10.30
N LYS A 298 7.63 8.93 -10.30
CA LYS A 298 6.72 9.57 -9.33
C LYS A 298 7.05 9.18 -7.90
N ILE A 299 7.39 7.91 -7.67
CA ILE A 299 7.84 7.39 -6.38
C ILE A 299 9.17 8.04 -5.96
N SER A 300 10.15 8.08 -6.87
CA SER A 300 11.48 8.63 -6.59
C SER A 300 11.44 10.12 -6.24
N VAL A 301 10.65 10.92 -6.98
CA VAL A 301 10.46 12.35 -6.66
C VAL A 301 9.82 12.51 -5.30
N ALA A 302 8.82 11.68 -4.98
CA ALA A 302 8.16 11.76 -3.69
C ALA A 302 9.10 11.37 -2.54
N ASP A 303 9.93 10.33 -2.71
CA ASP A 303 10.94 9.94 -1.73
C ASP A 303 11.98 11.04 -1.51
N ALA A 304 12.40 11.74 -2.56
CA ALA A 304 13.28 12.90 -2.44
C ALA A 304 12.62 14.04 -1.64
N VAL A 305 11.34 14.31 -1.88
CA VAL A 305 10.57 15.29 -1.11
C VAL A 305 10.45 14.91 0.36
N LEU A 306 10.08 13.66 0.67
CA LEU A 306 9.94 13.20 2.04
C LEU A 306 11.28 13.25 2.80
N ASN A 307 12.37 12.80 2.18
CA ASN A 307 13.70 12.77 2.82
C ASN A 307 14.21 14.16 3.19
N ASN A 308 13.83 15.20 2.43
CA ASN A 308 14.31 16.56 2.66
C ASN A 308 13.37 17.38 3.57
N LEU A 309 12.14 16.91 3.80
CA LEU A 309 11.14 17.63 4.59
C LEU A 309 11.57 17.90 6.06
N PRO A 310 12.23 16.96 6.78
CA PRO A 310 12.70 17.24 8.15
C PRO A 310 13.68 18.41 8.23
N TYR A 311 14.60 18.54 7.26
CA TYR A 311 15.58 19.63 7.25
C TYR A 311 14.87 20.99 7.14
N ILE A 312 13.83 21.06 6.32
CA ILE A 312 13.07 22.31 6.16
C ILE A 312 12.24 22.65 7.38
N LEU A 313 11.67 21.66 8.06
CA LEU A 313 11.01 21.91 9.33
C LEU A 313 12.02 22.46 10.36
N SER A 314 13.26 21.95 10.34
CA SER A 314 14.34 22.51 11.16
C SER A 314 14.72 23.92 10.73
N ASP A 315 14.87 24.19 9.44
CA ASP A 315 15.22 25.53 8.93
C ASP A 315 14.11 26.55 9.22
N ILE A 316 12.84 26.14 9.10
CA ILE A 316 11.69 26.96 9.50
C ILE A 316 11.76 27.28 10.99
N ALA A 317 12.08 26.30 11.84
CA ALA A 317 12.33 26.55 13.27
C ALA A 317 13.46 27.57 13.47
N ASP A 318 14.58 27.43 12.76
CA ASP A 318 15.71 28.35 12.90
C ASP A 318 15.36 29.79 12.45
N TYR A 319 14.57 29.95 11.38
CA TYR A 319 14.05 31.26 10.96
C TYR A 319 13.00 31.84 11.93
N LEU A 320 12.13 30.99 12.50
CA LEU A 320 11.17 31.41 13.54
C LEU A 320 11.89 31.94 14.77
N ARG A 321 13.02 31.32 15.17
CA ARG A 321 13.87 31.79 16.27
C ARG A 321 14.39 33.21 16.05
N ILE A 322 14.60 33.60 14.79
CA ILE A 322 15.06 34.94 14.39
C ILE A 322 13.88 35.93 14.27
N GLY A 323 12.63 35.47 14.44
CA GLY A 323 11.43 36.30 14.41
C GLY A 323 10.74 36.40 13.04
N TYR A 324 11.11 35.55 12.07
CA TYR A 324 10.39 35.49 10.79
C TYR A 324 9.04 34.79 10.95
N SER A 325 8.04 35.19 10.15
CA SER A 325 6.80 34.40 10.01
C SER A 325 7.06 33.08 9.25
N ILE A 326 6.18 32.08 9.39
CA ILE A 326 6.28 30.79 8.66
C ILE A 326 6.37 31.03 7.14
N LYS A 327 5.51 31.90 6.59
CA LYS A 327 5.53 32.23 5.16
C LYS A 327 6.85 32.88 4.76
N SER A 328 7.37 33.82 5.55
CA SER A 328 8.64 34.49 5.29
C SER A 328 9.83 33.52 5.39
N ALA A 329 9.79 32.58 6.32
CA ALA A 329 10.79 31.52 6.46
C ALA A 329 10.83 30.67 5.19
N ILE A 330 9.67 30.19 4.72
CA ILE A 330 9.58 29.37 3.50
C ILE A 330 10.12 30.11 2.26
N LEU A 331 9.87 31.42 2.15
CA LEU A 331 10.37 32.23 1.03
C LEU A 331 11.90 32.39 1.01
N LYS A 332 12.56 32.23 2.15
CA LYS A 332 14.02 32.39 2.29
C LYS A 332 14.79 31.06 2.23
N LEU A 333 14.09 29.93 2.20
CA LEU A 333 14.71 28.61 2.09
C LEU A 333 15.47 28.48 0.77
N ASN A 334 16.71 28.02 0.85
CA ASN A 334 17.50 27.61 -0.31
C ASN A 334 17.78 26.11 -0.23
N VAL A 335 17.56 25.39 -1.33
CA VAL A 335 17.68 23.92 -1.35
C VAL A 335 18.44 23.47 -2.58
N ASP A 336 19.40 22.58 -2.35
CA ASP A 336 20.33 22.08 -3.37
C ASP A 336 19.71 21.01 -4.29
N SER A 337 18.73 20.24 -3.80
CA SER A 337 18.13 19.16 -4.58
C SER A 337 17.13 19.66 -5.62
N THR A 338 17.31 19.24 -6.88
CA THR A 338 16.55 19.77 -8.03
C THR A 338 15.06 19.45 -7.98
N GLU A 339 14.71 18.23 -7.56
CA GLU A 339 13.33 17.75 -7.42
C GLU A 339 12.61 18.51 -6.32
N PHE A 340 13.31 18.74 -5.20
CA PHE A 340 12.77 19.47 -4.08
C PHE A 340 12.62 20.97 -4.37
N LYS A 341 13.58 21.55 -5.10
CA LYS A 341 13.52 22.95 -5.53
C LYS A 341 12.28 23.22 -6.38
N LYS A 342 11.86 22.28 -7.23
CA LYS A 342 10.59 22.35 -7.97
C LYS A 342 9.38 22.36 -7.03
N PHE A 343 9.36 21.44 -6.06
CA PHE A 343 8.32 21.37 -5.04
C PHE A 343 8.23 22.65 -4.19
N LEU A 344 9.36 23.20 -3.73
CA LEU A 344 9.39 24.50 -3.06
C LEU A 344 8.95 25.63 -3.97
N GLY A 345 9.37 25.62 -5.24
CA GLY A 345 8.93 26.61 -6.22
C GLY A 345 7.41 26.65 -6.31
N GLU A 346 6.75 25.48 -6.36
CA GLU A 346 5.29 25.39 -6.33
C GLU A 346 4.70 25.99 -5.05
N ILE A 347 5.22 25.63 -3.87
CA ILE A 347 4.77 26.20 -2.59
C ILE A 347 4.95 27.72 -2.57
N VAL A 348 6.12 28.22 -2.94
CA VAL A 348 6.45 29.65 -2.99
C VAL A 348 5.50 30.40 -3.93
N THR A 349 5.18 29.83 -5.10
CA THR A 349 4.21 30.45 -6.01
C THR A 349 2.81 30.54 -5.41
N LYS A 350 2.39 29.53 -4.63
CA LYS A 350 1.09 29.54 -3.93
C LYS A 350 1.06 30.55 -2.79
N ILE A 351 2.13 30.63 -2.00
CA ILE A 351 2.28 31.64 -0.94
C ILE A 351 2.22 33.05 -1.53
N LYS A 352 2.94 33.32 -2.63
CA LYS A 352 2.91 34.63 -3.31
C LYS A 352 1.52 35.00 -3.85
N LYS A 353 0.70 34.01 -4.20
CA LYS A 353 -0.69 34.19 -4.65
C LYS A 353 -1.72 34.22 -3.51
N ASN A 354 -1.28 34.15 -2.25
CA ASN A 354 -2.15 33.98 -1.07
C ASN A 354 -3.09 32.76 -1.17
N GLU A 355 -2.67 31.72 -1.89
CA GLU A 355 -3.38 30.45 -1.96
C GLU A 355 -2.90 29.49 -0.86
N ALA A 356 -3.77 28.56 -0.45
CA ALA A 356 -3.48 27.54 0.54
C ALA A 356 -2.28 26.65 0.12
N MET A 357 -1.31 26.45 1.03
CA MET A 357 -0.13 25.61 0.78
C MET A 357 -0.51 24.14 0.58
N SER A 358 -1.55 23.68 1.28
CA SER A 358 -2.14 22.34 1.14
C SER A 358 -2.65 22.01 -0.27
N ASN A 359 -2.76 22.98 -1.18
CA ASN A 359 -3.09 22.73 -2.58
C ASN A 359 -1.95 22.09 -3.37
N VAL A 360 -0.70 22.17 -2.89
CA VAL A 360 0.44 21.47 -3.50
C VAL A 360 0.33 19.99 -3.13
N LYS A 361 -0.12 19.16 -4.07
CA LYS A 361 -0.29 17.72 -3.85
C LYS A 361 0.94 16.96 -4.31
N THR A 362 1.54 16.24 -3.37
CA THR A 362 2.60 15.27 -3.63
C THR A 362 2.05 13.85 -3.65
N ASN A 363 2.81 12.92 -4.24
CA ASN A 363 2.44 11.49 -4.27
C ASN A 363 2.69 10.78 -2.93
N ILE A 364 3.05 11.51 -1.87
CA ILE A 364 3.16 10.97 -0.51
C ILE A 364 2.19 11.70 0.40
N TRP A 365 1.33 10.92 1.04
CA TRP A 365 0.29 11.38 1.94
C TRP A 365 0.85 12.14 3.15
N ILE A 366 1.94 11.66 3.76
CA ILE A 366 2.56 12.26 4.95
C ILE A 366 2.99 13.71 4.68
N VAL A 367 3.61 13.98 3.53
CA VAL A 367 4.03 15.32 3.12
C VAL A 367 2.81 16.25 3.02
N ASN A 368 1.74 15.78 2.38
CA ASN A 368 0.51 16.55 2.24
C ASN A 368 -0.13 16.87 3.61
N ALA A 369 -0.09 15.91 4.54
CA ALA A 369 -0.61 16.10 5.90
C ALA A 369 0.22 17.13 6.68
N ILE A 370 1.54 17.11 6.53
CA ILE A 370 2.44 18.10 7.16
C ILE A 370 2.22 19.49 6.56
N LEU A 371 2.02 19.61 5.24
CA LEU A 371 1.69 20.90 4.63
C LEU A 371 0.38 21.47 5.19
N GLU A 372 -0.64 20.63 5.39
CA GLU A 372 -1.89 21.02 6.04
C GLU A 372 -1.67 21.42 7.52
N LEU A 373 -0.78 20.72 8.23
CA LEU A 373 -0.37 21.07 9.60
C LEU A 373 0.29 22.44 9.66
N ILE A 374 1.26 22.71 8.78
CA ILE A 374 1.96 24.00 8.71
C ILE A 374 0.98 25.13 8.44
N GLU A 375 0.06 24.94 7.48
CA GLU A 375 -0.96 25.92 7.14
C GLU A 375 -1.91 26.19 8.34
N ASN A 376 -2.27 25.15 9.09
CA ASN A 376 -3.10 25.29 10.27
C ASN A 376 -2.39 25.99 11.43
N ILE A 377 -1.08 25.80 11.60
CA ILE A 377 -0.26 26.56 12.55
C ILE A 377 -0.21 28.03 12.13
N ASP A 378 0.11 28.31 10.86
CA ASP A 378 0.22 29.68 10.32
C ASP A 378 -1.07 30.49 10.45
N LYS A 379 -2.23 29.88 10.17
CA LYS A 379 -3.56 30.52 10.37
C LYS A 379 -3.84 30.90 11.81
N LYS A 380 -3.28 30.17 12.77
CA LYS A 380 -3.49 30.40 14.21
C LYS A 380 -2.55 31.49 14.76
N GLY A 381 -1.56 31.93 13.99
CA GLY A 381 -0.62 32.98 14.37
C GLY A 381 0.36 32.60 15.50
N PHE A 382 0.35 31.34 15.94
CA PHE A 382 1.26 30.82 16.96
C PHE A 382 2.21 29.84 16.31
N ALA A 383 3.48 30.22 16.17
CA ALA A 383 4.52 29.42 15.57
C ALA A 383 5.66 29.25 16.57
N ASP A 384 5.58 28.23 17.40
CA ASP A 384 6.64 27.93 18.36
C ASP A 384 7.79 27.15 17.70
N THR A 385 9.00 27.63 17.92
CA THR A 385 10.27 27.04 17.48
C THR A 385 10.38 25.55 17.82
N TYR A 386 9.99 25.18 19.05
CA TYR A 386 10.11 23.80 19.54
C TYR A 386 9.19 22.86 18.79
N THR A 387 8.01 23.34 18.39
CA THR A 387 7.01 22.55 17.65
C THR A 387 7.59 22.06 16.30
N PHE A 388 8.21 22.95 15.53
CA PHE A 388 8.80 22.60 14.24
C PHE A 388 10.05 21.71 14.39
N LYS A 389 10.83 21.89 15.46
CA LYS A 389 11.98 21.03 15.76
C LYS A 389 11.55 19.61 16.15
N ASP A 390 10.54 19.48 17.00
CA ASP A 390 9.96 18.20 17.39
C ASP A 390 9.36 17.46 16.19
N LEU A 391 8.63 18.18 15.32
CA LEU A 391 8.12 17.62 14.06
C LEU A 391 9.24 17.09 13.17
N SER A 392 10.33 17.84 13.04
CA SER A 392 11.52 17.42 12.29
C SER A 392 12.11 16.12 12.87
N LEU A 393 12.27 16.03 14.19
CA LEU A 393 12.82 14.84 14.86
C LEU A 393 11.93 13.61 14.65
N VAL A 394 10.63 13.74 14.85
CA VAL A 394 9.69 12.62 14.69
C VAL A 394 9.67 12.13 13.24
N LEU A 395 9.65 13.04 12.27
CA LEU A 395 9.69 12.66 10.85
C LEU A 395 11.01 12.04 10.46
N ASN A 396 12.13 12.52 11.02
CA ASN A 396 13.43 11.91 10.79
C ASN A 396 13.48 10.48 11.34
N ASN A 397 12.92 10.24 12.53
CA ASN A 397 12.80 8.89 13.10
C ASN A 397 11.95 7.98 12.20
N TYR A 398 10.80 8.46 11.72
CA TYR A 398 9.96 7.72 10.78
C TYR A 398 10.70 7.39 9.46
N ILE A 399 11.42 8.36 8.88
CA ILE A 399 12.20 8.17 7.65
C ILE A 399 13.35 7.19 7.87
N SER A 400 14.02 7.26 9.02
CA SER A 400 15.10 6.35 9.41
C SER A 400 14.59 4.90 9.52
N LEU A 401 13.47 4.70 10.22
CA LEU A 401 12.81 3.39 10.32
C LEU A 401 12.47 2.84 8.94
N ARG A 402 11.86 3.67 8.10
CA ARG A 402 11.50 3.29 6.72
C ARG A 402 12.73 2.92 5.89
N LYS A 403 13.82 3.68 5.98
CA LYS A 403 15.08 3.40 5.26
C LYS A 403 15.69 2.07 5.71
N LYS A 404 15.73 1.80 7.02
CA LYS A 404 16.24 0.55 7.60
C LYS A 404 15.48 -0.66 7.06
N VAL A 405 14.15 -0.57 7.03
CA VAL A 405 13.29 -1.64 6.50
C VAL A 405 13.53 -1.85 5.01
N LEU A 406 13.50 -0.76 4.23
CA LEU A 406 13.76 -0.85 2.79
C LEU A 406 15.14 -1.45 2.49
N GLN A 407 16.15 -1.18 3.32
CA GLN A 407 17.48 -1.78 3.19
C GLN A 407 17.47 -3.28 3.46
N ASN A 408 16.82 -3.73 4.54
CA ASN A 408 16.69 -5.16 4.85
C ASN A 408 16.01 -5.93 3.70
N LEU A 409 14.98 -5.33 3.11
CA LEU A 409 14.24 -5.94 2.00
C LEU A 409 14.98 -5.90 0.65
N ARG A 410 16.14 -5.22 0.54
CA ARG A 410 16.93 -5.20 -0.71
C ARG A 410 17.46 -6.57 -1.09
N MET A 411 17.66 -7.46 -0.13
CA MET A 411 18.14 -8.83 -0.40
C MET A 411 17.19 -9.57 -1.36
N PHE A 412 15.88 -9.28 -1.30
CA PHE A 412 14.90 -9.86 -2.23
C PHE A 412 15.05 -9.35 -3.67
N ASN A 413 15.60 -8.15 -3.87
CA ASN A 413 15.95 -7.70 -5.23
C ASN A 413 17.07 -8.55 -5.82
N ILE A 414 18.05 -8.93 -4.99
CA ILE A 414 19.17 -9.78 -5.41
C ILE A 414 18.63 -11.16 -5.80
N LEU A 415 17.75 -11.75 -4.97
CA LEU A 415 17.11 -13.02 -5.29
C LEU A 415 16.34 -12.97 -6.61
N ALA A 416 15.57 -11.90 -6.86
CA ALA A 416 14.86 -11.72 -8.12
C ALA A 416 15.80 -11.68 -9.34
N ILE A 417 16.95 -11.00 -9.22
CA ILE A 417 17.95 -10.89 -10.29
C ILE A 417 18.60 -12.25 -10.57
N ILE A 418 18.88 -13.04 -9.53
CA ILE A 418 19.51 -14.35 -9.63
C ILE A 418 18.51 -15.43 -10.10
N THR A 419 17.23 -15.26 -9.85
CA THR A 419 16.16 -16.24 -10.14
C THR A 419 16.19 -16.77 -11.58
N PRO A 420 16.24 -15.94 -12.65
CA PRO A 420 16.35 -16.42 -14.02
C PRO A 420 17.54 -17.37 -14.23
N ILE A 421 18.69 -17.03 -13.64
CA ILE A 421 19.93 -17.81 -13.75
C ILE A 421 19.74 -19.16 -13.08
N ILE A 422 19.16 -19.20 -11.88
CA ILE A 422 18.90 -20.47 -11.18
C ILE A 422 17.95 -21.36 -11.97
N PHE A 423 16.84 -20.81 -12.48
CA PHE A 423 15.92 -21.59 -13.31
C PHE A 423 16.59 -22.11 -14.57
N TYR A 424 17.39 -21.28 -15.22
CA TYR A 424 18.12 -21.70 -16.41
C TYR A 424 19.06 -22.86 -16.13
N PHE A 425 19.84 -22.82 -15.05
CA PHE A 425 20.70 -23.95 -14.67
C PHE A 425 19.89 -25.18 -14.22
N ALA A 426 18.90 -24.99 -13.36
CA ALA A 426 18.10 -26.08 -12.80
C ALA A 426 17.30 -26.84 -13.88
N LEU A 427 16.69 -26.11 -14.82
CA LEU A 427 15.88 -26.68 -15.88
C LEU A 427 16.73 -27.06 -17.11
N GLY A 428 17.76 -26.29 -17.44
CA GLY A 428 18.65 -26.54 -18.56
C GLY A 428 19.55 -27.77 -18.40
N VAL A 429 19.94 -28.13 -17.18
CA VAL A 429 20.59 -29.43 -16.93
C VAL A 429 19.64 -30.58 -17.27
N MET A 430 18.36 -30.43 -16.96
CA MET A 430 17.36 -31.49 -17.16
C MET A 430 17.05 -31.69 -18.65
N THR A 431 16.96 -30.63 -19.45
CA THR A 431 16.69 -30.72 -20.91
C THR A 431 17.78 -31.44 -21.70
N LYS A 432 19.00 -31.55 -21.19
CA LYS A 432 20.08 -32.32 -21.82
C LYS A 432 20.01 -33.83 -21.58
N ILE A 433 19.33 -34.28 -20.52
CA ILE A 433 19.29 -35.70 -20.12
C ILE A 433 18.39 -36.52 -21.06
N LYS A 434 17.37 -35.89 -21.66
CA LYS A 434 16.53 -36.45 -22.72
C LYS A 434 16.09 -35.28 -23.60
N ALA A 435 15.94 -35.45 -24.92
CA ALA A 435 15.49 -34.39 -25.83
C ALA A 435 14.06 -33.94 -25.50
N VAL A 436 13.93 -33.12 -24.45
CA VAL A 436 12.71 -32.52 -23.97
C VAL A 436 12.44 -31.27 -24.80
N GLY A 437 11.15 -30.99 -25.06
CA GLY A 437 10.73 -29.76 -25.73
C GLY A 437 11.20 -28.50 -25.00
N ASN A 438 11.02 -27.33 -25.63
CA ASN A 438 11.56 -26.08 -25.10
C ASN A 438 10.96 -25.73 -23.72
N LEU A 439 11.79 -25.71 -22.66
CA LEU A 439 11.41 -25.29 -21.30
C LEU A 439 11.62 -23.78 -21.05
N ASP A 440 12.11 -23.04 -22.05
CA ASP A 440 12.36 -21.60 -21.98
C ASP A 440 11.12 -20.80 -21.54
N LEU A 441 9.94 -21.18 -22.03
CA LEU A 441 8.67 -20.59 -21.63
C LEU A 441 8.42 -20.67 -20.11
N ILE A 442 8.79 -21.79 -19.47
CA ILE A 442 8.65 -21.96 -18.02
C ILE A 442 9.63 -21.04 -17.30
N ILE A 443 10.88 -20.97 -17.75
CA ILE A 443 11.90 -20.09 -17.18
C ILE A 443 11.43 -18.63 -17.22
N VAL A 444 10.90 -18.18 -18.36
CA VAL A 444 10.37 -16.82 -18.53
C VAL A 444 9.19 -16.56 -17.59
N LEU A 445 8.18 -17.44 -17.55
CA LEU A 445 6.98 -17.25 -16.73
C LEU A 445 7.29 -17.19 -15.24
N TYR A 446 8.08 -18.14 -14.73
CA TYR A 446 8.46 -18.19 -13.31
C TYR A 446 9.33 -17.00 -12.90
N SER A 447 10.25 -16.59 -13.77
CA SER A 447 11.10 -15.42 -13.52
C SER A 447 10.31 -14.11 -13.46
N ILE A 448 9.34 -13.93 -14.35
CA ILE A 448 8.45 -12.75 -14.36
C ILE A 448 7.53 -12.77 -13.14
N ALA A 449 6.93 -13.92 -12.79
CA ALA A 449 6.08 -14.03 -11.62
C ALA A 449 6.84 -13.67 -10.34
N LEU A 450 8.01 -14.28 -10.12
CA LEU A 450 8.83 -13.99 -8.94
C LEU A 450 9.36 -12.56 -8.94
N SER A 451 9.73 -11.97 -10.09
CA SER A 451 10.17 -10.57 -10.12
C SER A 451 9.08 -9.62 -9.66
N ILE A 452 7.82 -9.88 -10.00
CA ILE A 452 6.67 -9.10 -9.56
C ILE A 452 6.44 -9.26 -8.04
N VAL A 453 6.50 -10.49 -7.52
CA VAL A 453 6.34 -10.72 -6.07
C VAL A 453 7.48 -10.04 -5.30
N TYR A 454 8.73 -10.24 -5.72
CA TYR A 454 9.89 -9.65 -5.06
C TYR A 454 9.92 -8.12 -5.16
N ALA A 455 9.48 -7.53 -6.29
CA ALA A 455 9.28 -6.09 -6.41
C ALA A 455 8.26 -5.58 -5.38
N LYS A 456 7.13 -6.28 -5.25
CA LYS A 456 6.08 -5.96 -4.28
C LYS A 456 6.59 -6.06 -2.85
N ILE A 457 7.38 -7.09 -2.53
CA ILE A 457 7.99 -7.29 -1.22
C ILE A 457 8.98 -6.16 -0.90
N SER A 458 9.90 -5.84 -1.81
CA SER A 458 11.05 -4.98 -1.53
C SER A 458 10.76 -3.49 -1.59
N ARG A 459 9.90 -3.08 -2.52
CA ARG A 459 9.54 -1.68 -2.78
C ARG A 459 8.07 -1.40 -2.51
N PHE A 460 7.34 -2.36 -1.94
CA PHE A 460 5.95 -2.17 -1.52
C PHE A 460 4.99 -1.85 -2.67
N THR A 461 5.48 -1.97 -3.89
CA THR A 461 4.83 -1.62 -5.16
C THR A 461 5.32 -2.58 -6.23
N ILE A 462 4.49 -2.84 -7.24
CA ILE A 462 4.89 -3.70 -8.36
C ILE A 462 5.93 -2.98 -9.25
N PHE A 463 5.95 -1.65 -9.20
CA PHE A 463 6.68 -0.80 -10.13
C PHE A 463 8.13 -0.55 -9.72
N ASN A 464 8.91 -1.62 -9.52
CA ASN A 464 10.34 -1.53 -9.26
C ASN A 464 11.13 -1.57 -10.57
N PHE A 465 11.16 -0.43 -11.29
CA PHE A 465 11.78 -0.33 -12.61
C PHE A 465 13.21 -0.91 -12.70
N PRO A 466 14.16 -0.58 -11.81
CA PRO A 466 15.52 -1.14 -11.89
C PRO A 466 15.56 -2.66 -11.83
N LEU A 467 14.75 -3.28 -10.96
CA LEU A 467 14.68 -4.73 -10.83
C LEU A 467 14.09 -5.38 -12.07
N LEU A 468 12.98 -4.85 -12.57
CA LEU A 468 12.30 -5.45 -13.72
C LEU A 468 13.17 -5.39 -14.98
N VAL A 469 13.94 -4.29 -15.17
CA VAL A 469 14.92 -4.17 -16.25
C VAL A 469 16.03 -5.21 -16.13
N LEU A 470 16.63 -5.37 -14.95
CA LEU A 470 17.70 -6.35 -14.75
C LEU A 470 17.22 -7.79 -15.00
N VAL A 471 16.00 -8.11 -14.57
CA VAL A 471 15.40 -9.42 -14.86
C VAL A 471 15.15 -9.61 -16.36
N LEU A 472 14.66 -8.59 -17.07
CA LEU A 472 14.49 -8.64 -18.53
C LEU A 472 15.83 -8.86 -19.23
N VAL A 473 16.88 -8.13 -18.84
CA VAL A 473 18.22 -8.28 -19.41
C VAL A 473 18.75 -9.69 -19.16
N ASN A 474 18.61 -10.22 -17.95
CA ASN A 474 19.03 -11.59 -17.64
C ASN A 474 18.26 -12.64 -18.46
N LEU A 475 16.95 -12.47 -18.62
CA LEU A 475 16.14 -13.38 -19.45
C LEU A 475 16.56 -13.34 -20.92
N ILE A 476 16.81 -12.15 -21.48
CA ILE A 476 17.32 -12.02 -22.85
C ILE A 476 18.69 -12.70 -22.98
N LEU A 477 19.61 -12.44 -22.05
CA LEU A 477 20.93 -13.08 -22.07
C LEU A 477 20.83 -14.61 -22.02
N ILE A 478 19.96 -15.13 -21.16
CA ILE A 478 19.72 -16.57 -21.02
C ILE A 478 19.14 -17.17 -22.30
N LEU A 479 18.11 -16.58 -22.89
CA LEU A 479 17.47 -17.13 -24.10
C LEU A 479 18.37 -17.07 -25.33
N PHE A 480 19.21 -16.03 -25.48
CA PHE A 480 20.08 -15.87 -26.64
C PHE A 480 21.44 -16.59 -26.50
N PHE A 481 22.06 -16.52 -25.32
CA PHE A 481 23.41 -17.07 -25.09
C PHE A 481 23.43 -18.35 -24.26
N GLY A 482 22.31 -18.74 -23.67
CA GLY A 482 22.24 -19.91 -22.80
C GLY A 482 22.77 -21.17 -23.49
N ASN A 483 22.32 -21.44 -24.72
CA ASN A 483 22.74 -22.63 -25.47
C ASN A 483 24.25 -22.65 -25.74
N VAL A 484 24.89 -21.48 -25.89
CA VAL A 484 26.34 -21.37 -26.06
C VAL A 484 27.08 -21.65 -24.75
N ILE A 485 26.59 -21.10 -23.64
CA ILE A 485 27.19 -21.27 -22.30
C ILE A 485 27.14 -22.72 -21.86
N PHE A 486 26.03 -23.42 -22.10
CA PHE A 486 25.91 -24.84 -21.77
C PHE A 486 26.69 -25.74 -22.73
N ASN A 487 27.05 -25.34 -23.94
CA ASN A 487 27.90 -26.15 -24.81
C ASN A 487 29.40 -26.03 -24.49
N LEU A 488 29.77 -25.04 -23.66
CA LEU A 488 31.12 -24.84 -23.15
C LEU A 488 31.38 -25.54 -21.80
N ILE A 489 30.32 -25.97 -21.09
CA ILE A 489 30.34 -26.72 -19.82
C ILE A 489 29.87 -28.14 -20.10
#